data_AF-A0A0K8PLW5-F1
#
_entry.id   AF-A0A0K8PLW5-F1
#
_cell.length_a   1.000
_cell.length_b   1.000
_cell.length_c   1.000
_cell.angle_alpha   90.00
_cell.angle_beta   90.00
_cell.angle_gamma   90.00
#
_symmetry.space_group_name_H-M   'P 1'
#
loop_
_entity.id
_entity.type
_entity.pdbx_description
1 polymer ?
#
loop_
_entity_poly.entity_id
_entity_poly.type
_entity_poly.pdbx_seq_one_letter_code
_entity_poly.pdbx_strand_id
1 'polypeptide(L)'
;MTAWAAPEDVCDLVQCALGVFFFPDMDRDTAKLAGLLRPGGRLAVTVREKGALGGWGQAFKSAVETEREWPGSSQSARRLGSTPPTRSPPCWRAPD
;
A
#
# COMPACT_ATOMS: atom_id res chain seq x y z
N MET A 1 10.11 8.52 -0.96
CA MET A 1 9.06 9.01 -1.87
C MET A 1 9.67 9.06 -3.26
N THR A 2 9.19 8.26 -4.20
CA THR A 2 9.64 8.30 -5.60
C THR A 2 9.10 9.57 -6.24
N ALA A 3 9.94 10.59 -6.38
CA ALA A 3 9.57 11.80 -7.11
C ALA A 3 9.65 11.51 -8.61
N TRP A 4 8.50 11.44 -9.27
CA TRP A 4 8.41 11.44 -10.71
C TRP A 4 8.19 12.88 -11.17
N ALA A 5 9.16 13.45 -11.89
CA ALA A 5 9.02 14.76 -12.51
C ALA A 5 8.31 14.60 -13.85
N ALA A 6 6.97 14.48 -13.83
CA ALA A 6 6.20 14.64 -15.05
C ALA A 6 6.28 16.10 -15.51
N PRO A 7 6.48 16.38 -16.80
CA PRO A 7 6.27 17.73 -17.33
C PRO A 7 4.81 18.17 -17.09
N GLU A 8 4.58 19.46 -16.92
CA GLU A 8 3.23 20.03 -16.83
C GLU A 8 2.49 19.89 -18.19
N ASP A 9 1.17 19.87 -18.19
CA ASP A 9 0.32 19.79 -19.41
C ASP A 9 0.60 18.58 -20.33
N VAL A 10 0.91 17.42 -19.75
CA VAL A 10 1.22 16.19 -20.53
C VAL A 10 0.05 15.24 -20.67
N CYS A 11 -0.96 15.34 -19.80
CA CYS A 11 -2.04 14.36 -19.72
C CYS A 11 -3.39 14.93 -20.17
N ASP A 12 -4.15 14.16 -20.95
CA ASP A 12 -5.56 14.44 -21.21
C ASP A 12 -6.47 13.85 -20.11
N LEU A 13 -5.97 12.84 -19.38
CA LEU A 13 -6.64 12.20 -18.24
C LEU A 13 -5.60 11.84 -17.16
N VAL A 14 -5.91 12.19 -15.91
CA VAL A 14 -5.23 11.66 -14.73
C VAL A 14 -6.25 10.87 -13.91
N GLN A 15 -5.90 9.64 -13.56
CA GLN A 15 -6.73 8.78 -12.72
C GLN A 15 -6.00 8.47 -11.41
N CYS A 16 -6.62 8.81 -10.29
CA CYS A 16 -6.14 8.48 -8.96
C CYS A 16 -7.10 7.51 -8.27
N ALA A 17 -6.80 6.21 -8.37
CA ALA A 17 -7.65 5.16 -7.80
C ALA A 17 -7.30 4.93 -6.32
N LEU A 18 -8.09 5.50 -5.41
CA LEU A 18 -7.90 5.43 -3.94
C LEU A 18 -6.51 5.93 -3.46
N GLY A 19 -5.75 6.60 -4.32
CA GLY A 19 -4.37 7.02 -4.04
C GLY A 19 -4.27 8.28 -3.20
N VAL A 20 -5.26 9.18 -3.27
CA VAL A 20 -5.24 10.48 -2.58
C VAL A 20 -5.09 10.37 -1.06
N PHE A 21 -5.51 9.25 -0.47
CA PHE A 21 -5.36 8.97 0.97
C PHE A 21 -3.92 8.74 1.43
N PHE A 22 -2.98 8.55 0.51
CA PHE A 22 -1.56 8.36 0.82
C PHE A 22 -0.73 9.64 0.67
N PHE A 23 -1.36 10.75 0.29
CA PHE A 23 -0.67 12.03 0.22
C PHE A 23 -0.45 12.62 1.62
N PRO A 24 0.73 13.21 1.88
CA PRO A 24 0.97 13.98 3.10
C PRO A 24 -0.03 15.12 3.28
N ASP A 25 -0.39 15.79 2.18
CA ASP A 25 -1.43 16.81 2.13
C ASP A 25 -2.35 16.50 0.94
N MET A 26 -3.52 15.94 1.25
CA MET A 26 -4.44 15.46 0.22
C MET A 26 -4.87 16.55 -0.75
N ASP A 27 -5.17 17.76 -0.25
CA ASP A 27 -5.67 18.84 -1.08
C ASP A 27 -4.55 19.41 -1.96
N ARG A 28 -3.41 19.74 -1.34
CA ARG A 28 -2.26 20.31 -2.05
C ARG A 28 -1.69 19.33 -3.08
N ASP A 29 -1.57 18.06 -2.73
CA ASP A 29 -0.97 17.08 -3.62
C ASP A 29 -1.94 16.61 -4.71
N THR A 30 -3.26 16.58 -4.45
CA THR A 30 -4.26 16.37 -5.51
C THR A 30 -4.29 17.55 -6.49
N ALA A 31 -4.09 18.79 -6.02
CA ALA A 31 -3.96 19.94 -6.92
C ALA A 31 -2.77 19.81 -7.89
N LYS A 32 -1.65 19.21 -7.45
CA LYS A 32 -0.52 18.91 -8.33
C LYS A 32 -0.89 17.88 -9.41
N LEU A 33 -1.77 16.91 -9.12
CA LEU A 33 -2.29 15.99 -10.14
C LEU A 33 -3.08 16.74 -11.22
N ALA A 34 -3.85 17.75 -10.84
CA ALA A 34 -4.58 18.59 -11.80
C ALA A 34 -3.63 19.42 -12.68
N GLY A 35 -2.48 19.85 -12.16
CA GLY A 35 -1.45 20.57 -12.92
C GLY A 35 -0.74 19.73 -14.00
N LEU A 36 -0.96 18.41 -14.04
CA LEU A 36 -0.48 17.56 -15.12
C LEU A 36 -1.40 17.57 -16.34
N LEU A 37 -2.61 18.11 -16.20
CA LEU A 37 -3.62 18.08 -17.23
C LEU A 37 -3.44 19.21 -18.23
N ARG A 38 -3.53 18.86 -19.51
CA ARG A 38 -3.71 19.84 -20.58
C ARG A 38 -5.01 20.63 -20.38
N PRO A 39 -5.12 21.84 -20.97
CA PRO A 39 -6.40 22.54 -21.06
C PRO A 39 -7.50 21.65 -21.62
N GLY A 40 -8.59 21.47 -20.86
CA GLY A 40 -9.71 20.58 -21.21
C GLY A 40 -9.57 19.11 -20.78
N GLY A 41 -8.43 18.75 -20.18
CA GLY A 41 -8.19 17.43 -19.59
C GLY A 41 -9.05 17.17 -18.35
N ARG A 42 -9.07 15.92 -17.90
CA ARG A 42 -9.92 15.46 -16.79
C ARG A 42 -9.13 14.79 -15.68
N LEU A 43 -9.52 15.09 -14.43
CA LEU A 43 -9.06 14.37 -13.25
C LEU A 43 -10.19 13.46 -12.73
N ALA A 44 -9.93 12.17 -12.66
CA ALA A 44 -10.83 11.19 -12.05
C ALA A 44 -10.23 10.65 -10.75
N VAL A 45 -10.91 10.85 -9.63
CA VAL A 45 -10.47 10.37 -8.32
C VAL A 45 -11.53 9.44 -7.74
N THR A 46 -11.13 8.24 -7.33
CA THR A 46 -12.00 7.39 -6.51
C THR A 46 -11.70 7.61 -5.04
N VAL A 47 -12.74 7.97 -4.30
CA VAL A 47 -12.66 8.26 -2.87
C VAL A 47 -13.50 7.26 -2.09
N ARG A 48 -13.14 7.05 -0.82
CA ARG A 48 -13.97 6.37 0.17
C ARG A 48 -14.88 7.39 0.84
N GLU A 49 -16.11 6.99 1.07
CA GLU A 49 -17.05 7.75 1.91
C GLU A 49 -16.53 7.78 3.36
N LYS A 50 -16.96 8.77 4.14
CA LYS A 50 -16.53 8.97 5.51
C LYS A 50 -16.97 7.79 6.39
N GLY A 51 -15.99 7.03 6.88
CA GLY A 51 -16.26 5.87 7.70
C GLY A 51 -16.50 4.59 6.90
N ALA A 52 -16.29 4.60 5.58
CA ALA A 52 -16.32 3.39 4.75
C ALA A 52 -15.27 2.32 5.14
N LEU A 53 -14.31 2.67 6.02
CA LEU A 53 -13.37 1.73 6.62
C LEU A 53 -13.71 1.40 8.09
N GLY A 54 -14.86 1.83 8.59
CA GLY A 54 -15.36 1.46 9.91
C GLY A 54 -15.48 -0.07 10.01
N GLY A 55 -14.85 -0.66 11.04
CA GLY A 55 -14.80 -2.11 11.20
C GLY A 55 -13.92 -2.87 10.20
N TRP A 56 -13.32 -2.20 9.21
CA TRP A 56 -12.53 -2.86 8.16
C TRP A 56 -11.38 -3.68 8.74
N GLY A 57 -10.66 -3.17 9.74
CA GLY A 57 -9.54 -3.88 10.35
C GLY A 57 -9.95 -5.20 11.02
N GLN A 58 -11.11 -5.22 11.68
CA GLN A 58 -11.66 -6.45 12.27
C GLN A 58 -12.06 -7.42 11.15
N ALA A 59 -12.81 -6.95 10.16
CA ALA A 59 -13.30 -7.78 9.07
C ALA A 59 -12.13 -8.39 8.27
N PHE A 60 -11.11 -7.58 8.00
CA PHE A 60 -9.87 -8.01 7.37
C PHE A 60 -9.14 -9.07 8.21
N LYS A 61 -8.98 -8.84 9.51
CA LYS A 61 -8.37 -9.82 10.41
C LYS A 61 -9.14 -11.15 10.41
N SER A 62 -10.45 -11.12 10.58
CA SER A 62 -11.28 -12.34 10.59
C SER A 62 -11.22 -13.10 9.26
N ALA A 63 -11.20 -12.40 8.12
CA ALA A 63 -11.02 -13.03 6.82
C ALA A 63 -9.62 -13.65 6.67
N VAL A 64 -8.57 -13.02 7.18
CA VAL A 64 -7.23 -13.62 7.16
C VAL A 64 -7.18 -14.87 8.03
N GLU A 65 -7.83 -14.87 9.19
CA GLU A 65 -7.88 -16.00 10.12
C GLU A 65 -8.60 -17.24 9.57
N THR A 66 -9.40 -17.13 8.50
CA THR A 66 -9.96 -18.32 7.81
C THR A 66 -8.91 -19.07 7.01
N GLU A 67 -7.91 -18.36 6.49
CA GLU A 67 -6.86 -18.93 5.63
C GLU A 67 -5.56 -19.23 6.41
N ARG A 68 -5.25 -18.40 7.41
CA ARG A 68 -4.00 -18.49 8.17
C ARG A 68 -4.11 -17.82 9.55
N GLU A 69 -3.50 -18.46 10.54
CA GLU A 69 -3.32 -17.87 11.87
C GLU A 69 -2.60 -16.51 11.81
N TRP A 70 -3.14 -15.52 12.53
CA TRP A 70 -2.57 -14.18 12.62
C TRP A 70 -1.26 -14.20 13.43
N PRO A 71 -0.17 -13.53 12.99
CA PRO A 71 1.06 -13.46 13.76
C PRO A 71 0.82 -12.86 15.16
N GLY A 72 1.07 -13.63 16.21
CA GLY A 72 0.79 -13.24 17.60
C GLY A 72 -0.42 -13.94 18.25
N SER A 73 -1.22 -14.73 17.51
CA SER A 73 -2.03 -15.77 18.15
C SER A 73 -1.10 -16.82 18.77
N SER A 74 -1.41 -17.32 19.97
CA SER A 74 -0.61 -18.16 20.89
C SER A 74 0.33 -19.27 20.34
N GLN A 75 0.29 -19.59 19.05
CA GLN A 75 1.21 -20.49 18.36
C GLN A 75 2.61 -19.92 18.12
N SER A 76 2.82 -18.59 18.12
CA SER A 76 4.16 -18.00 17.98
C SER A 76 5.08 -18.38 19.15
N ALA A 77 4.52 -18.58 20.34
CA ALA A 77 5.26 -19.04 21.52
C ALA A 77 5.66 -20.53 21.44
N ARG A 78 4.87 -21.37 20.75
CA ARG A 78 5.18 -22.81 20.62
C ARG A 78 6.33 -23.09 19.66
N ARG A 79 6.51 -22.27 18.62
CA ARG A 79 7.61 -22.44 17.64
C ARG A 79 8.97 -21.96 18.17
N LEU A 80 8.99 -21.11 19.18
CA LEU A 80 10.23 -20.67 19.85
C LEU A 80 10.78 -21.71 20.84
N GLY A 81 9.99 -22.73 21.20
CA GLY A 81 10.43 -23.85 22.05
C GLY A 81 11.07 -25.01 21.29
N SER A 82 11.04 -25.00 19.95
CA SER A 82 11.74 -26.00 19.13
C SER A 82 13.10 -25.45 18.70
N THR A 83 14.16 -26.18 19.00
CA THR A 83 15.55 -25.93 18.60
C THR A 83 15.62 -25.42 17.15
N PRO A 84 16.29 -24.28 16.87
CA PRO A 84 16.37 -23.78 15.50
C PRO A 84 17.14 -24.78 14.63
N PRO A 85 16.64 -25.14 13.43
CA PRO A 85 17.43 -25.92 12.50
C PRO A 85 18.65 -25.11 12.05
N THR A 86 19.79 -25.80 11.91
CA THR A 86 21.06 -25.24 11.45
C THR A 86 20.85 -24.46 10.15
N ARG A 87 21.12 -23.14 10.19
CA ARG A 87 20.89 -22.23 9.06
C ARG A 87 21.98 -22.46 8.01
N SER A 88 21.64 -23.11 6.89
CA SER A 88 22.51 -23.12 5.72
C SER A 88 22.65 -21.68 5.18
N PRO A 89 23.83 -21.30 4.68
CA PRO A 89 24.03 -19.98 4.09
C PRO A 89 23.11 -19.79 2.87
N PRO A 90 22.65 -18.55 2.61
CA PRO A 90 21.77 -18.30 1.48
C PRO A 90 22.52 -18.52 0.15
N CYS A 91 21.84 -19.13 -0.81
CA CYS A 91 22.38 -19.55 -2.11
C CYS A 91 22.90 -18.41 -3.00
N TRP A 92 22.66 -17.14 -2.65
CA TRP A 92 23.05 -15.97 -3.44
C TRP A 92 24.48 -15.48 -3.17
N ARG A 93 25.21 -16.09 -2.22
CA ARG A 93 26.63 -15.79 -2.02
C ARG A 93 27.44 -16.51 -3.11
N ALA A 94 27.87 -15.77 -4.14
CA ALA A 94 28.81 -16.26 -5.14
C ALA A 94 30.19 -16.51 -4.50
N PRO A 95 30.98 -17.49 -4.99
CA PRO A 95 32.37 -17.68 -4.59
C PRO A 95 33.25 -16.53 -5.09
N ASP A 96 34.30 -16.25 -4.31
CA ASP A 96 35.23 -15.12 -4.45
C ASP A 96 35.89 -14.99 -5.83
#